data_AF-A0A380EP87-F1
#
_entry.id   AF-A0A380EP87-F1
#
_cell.length_a   1.000
_cell.length_b   1.000
_cell.length_c   1.000
_cell.angle_alpha   90.00
_cell.angle_beta   90.00
_cell.angle_gamma   90.00
#
_symmetry.space_group_name_H-M   'P 1'
#
loop_
_entity.id
_entity.type
_entity.pdbx_description
1 polymer ?
#
loop_
_entity_poly.entity_id
_entity_poly.type
_entity_poly.pdbx_seq_one_letter_code
_entity_poly.pdbx_strand_id
1 'polypeptide(L)'
;METWDFAHCLPYFKKLEKTYGAAPYDKFRGHDGPIKLKRGPATNPLFQSFFDAGVEAGYHKTPDVNGFRQEGFGPFDSQVHRGRRMSASRAYLHPAMKRKNLTVETRAFVTEIHYEGRRATGVTYKKNGKLHTIDANESFVWWGIHTPQLLQLSGIGDSEFLKSKGIEPRVHLPGVGENFEDHLEVYIQHKCKEPVSLQPSLDIKRMPFIGLQWIFTTYRCSSI
;
A
#
# COMPACT_ATOMS: atom_id res chain seq x y z
N MET A 1 -11.56 12.25 15.76
CA MET A 1 -10.49 12.59 14.80
C MET A 1 -9.67 13.82 15.23
N GLU A 2 -9.81 14.31 16.47
CA GLU A 2 -9.20 15.57 16.93
C GLU A 2 -7.66 15.59 16.88
N THR A 3 -7.01 14.42 16.81
CA THR A 3 -5.54 14.26 16.76
C THR A 3 -5.06 13.60 15.46
N TRP A 4 -5.83 13.69 14.37
CA TRP A 4 -5.50 13.06 13.07
C TRP A 4 -5.22 14.08 11.96
N ASP A 5 -4.81 15.30 12.31
CA ASP A 5 -4.33 16.28 11.33
C ASP A 5 -2.93 15.91 10.79
N PHE A 6 -2.47 16.70 9.81
CA PHE A 6 -1.17 16.50 9.19
C PHE A 6 -0.01 16.58 10.20
N ALA A 7 -0.05 17.51 11.16
CA ALA A 7 1.04 17.70 12.12
C ALA A 7 1.20 16.49 13.05
N HIS A 8 0.09 15.88 13.47
CA HIS A 8 0.09 14.66 14.26
C HIS A 8 0.49 13.42 13.45
N CYS A 9 0.13 13.37 12.16
CA CYS A 9 0.48 12.26 11.27
C CYS A 9 1.94 12.31 10.78
N LEU A 10 2.51 13.51 10.64
CA LEU A 10 3.84 13.72 10.06
C LEU A 10 4.95 12.87 10.72
N PRO A 11 5.06 12.76 12.06
CA PRO A 11 6.04 11.87 12.68
C PRO A 11 5.92 10.41 12.24
N TYR A 12 4.70 9.92 11.95
CA TYR A 12 4.47 8.55 11.49
C TYR A 12 4.85 8.36 10.03
N PHE A 13 4.56 9.34 9.16
CA PHE A 13 5.05 9.32 7.78
C PHE A 13 6.58 9.27 7.74
N LYS A 14 7.25 10.10 8.55
CA LYS A 14 8.72 10.10 8.67
C LYS A 14 9.26 8.78 9.24
N LYS A 15 8.59 8.19 10.23
CA LYS A 15 8.98 6.90 10.82
C LYS A 15 8.83 5.73 9.84
N LEU A 16 7.88 5.81 8.91
CA LEU A 16 7.61 4.76 7.94
C LEU A 16 8.74 4.64 6.91
N GLU A 17 9.29 5.77 6.46
CA GLU A 17 10.15 5.82 5.29
C GLU A 17 11.63 6.07 5.57
N LYS A 18 12.44 5.59 4.63
CA LYS A 18 13.80 6.01 4.38
C LYS A 18 13.90 6.47 2.93
N THR A 19 13.76 7.77 2.72
CA THR A 19 13.92 8.37 1.39
C THR A 19 15.38 8.67 1.07
N TYR A 20 15.76 8.37 -0.17
CA TYR A 20 17.05 8.76 -0.76
C TYR A 20 16.93 10.01 -1.65
N GLY A 21 15.71 10.48 -1.92
CA GLY A 21 15.43 11.58 -2.84
C GLY A 21 15.33 12.96 -2.19
N ALA A 22 15.45 13.04 -0.86
CA ALA A 22 15.34 14.28 -0.10
C ALA A 22 16.60 14.56 0.72
N ALA A 23 16.85 15.84 1.01
CA ALA A 23 17.98 16.26 1.82
C ALA A 23 17.79 15.85 3.30
N PRO A 24 18.87 15.56 4.06
CA PRO A 24 18.76 15.12 5.46
C PRO A 24 18.05 16.11 6.41
N TYR A 25 17.99 17.38 6.03
CA TYR A 25 17.36 18.46 6.79
C TYR A 25 15.92 18.74 6.34
N ASP A 26 15.36 17.97 5.41
CA ASP A 26 13.97 18.12 4.99
C ASP A 26 13.03 17.81 6.16
N LYS A 27 12.19 18.79 6.52
CA LYS A 27 11.30 18.68 7.68
C LYS A 27 10.19 17.64 7.45
N PHE A 28 9.82 17.37 6.21
CA PHE A 28 8.67 16.54 5.83
C PHE A 28 9.02 15.07 5.59
N ARG A 29 10.30 14.75 5.45
CA ARG A 29 10.75 13.42 4.98
C ARG A 29 11.47 12.63 6.08
N GLY A 30 11.43 11.30 5.95
CA GLY A 30 12.06 10.34 6.86
C GLY A 30 13.28 9.66 6.26
N HIS A 31 14.32 9.43 7.07
CA HIS A 31 15.59 8.83 6.60
C HIS A 31 15.96 7.51 7.29
N ASP A 32 15.16 7.07 8.25
CA ASP A 32 15.48 5.95 9.15
C ASP A 32 14.41 4.84 9.15
N GLY A 33 13.29 5.05 8.49
CA GLY A 33 12.22 4.07 8.39
C GLY A 33 12.60 2.82 7.57
N PRO A 34 11.86 1.72 7.76
CA PRO A 34 12.16 0.46 7.09
C PRO A 34 11.73 0.45 5.61
N ILE A 35 10.78 1.30 5.19
CA ILE A 35 10.35 1.42 3.79
C ILE A 35 11.33 2.29 3.03
N LYS A 36 12.13 1.67 2.18
CA LYS A 36 13.13 2.37 1.36
C LYS A 36 12.50 2.96 0.11
N LEU A 37 12.59 4.28 -0.04
CA LEU A 37 12.01 5.04 -1.14
C LEU A 37 13.11 5.63 -2.03
N LYS A 38 13.03 5.34 -3.32
CA LYS A 38 13.95 5.88 -4.33
C LYS A 38 13.16 6.72 -5.34
N ARG A 39 13.56 7.98 -5.49
CA ARG A 39 13.08 8.85 -6.56
C ARG A 39 13.56 8.37 -7.91
N GLY A 40 12.65 8.26 -8.87
CA GLY A 40 13.01 7.96 -10.25
C GLY A 40 13.91 9.07 -10.83
N PRO A 41 14.90 8.74 -11.67
CA PRO A 41 15.79 9.76 -12.24
C PRO A 41 15.08 10.61 -13.31
N ALA A 42 13.88 10.20 -13.77
CA ALA A 42 13.08 10.89 -14.78
C ALA A 42 13.87 11.29 -16.04
N THR A 43 14.79 10.41 -16.48
CA THR A 43 15.72 10.65 -17.60
C THR A 43 15.09 10.42 -18.97
N ASN A 44 13.94 9.75 -19.04
CA ASN A 44 13.22 9.60 -20.30
C ASN A 44 12.73 10.99 -20.76
N PRO A 45 12.97 11.38 -22.03
CA PRO A 45 12.56 12.70 -22.53
C PRO A 45 11.07 12.98 -22.36
N LEU A 46 10.22 11.95 -22.39
CA LEU A 46 8.78 12.09 -22.17
C LEU A 46 8.44 12.69 -20.79
N PHE A 47 9.23 12.39 -19.74
CA PHE A 47 9.01 12.99 -18.43
C PHE A 47 9.27 14.49 -18.45
N GLN A 48 10.39 14.91 -19.05
CA GLN A 48 10.73 16.34 -19.13
C GLN A 48 9.69 17.09 -19.95
N SER A 49 9.31 16.56 -21.12
CA SER A 49 8.24 17.14 -21.94
C SER A 49 6.91 17.26 -21.18
N PHE A 50 6.56 16.27 -20.36
CA PHE A 50 5.33 16.34 -19.55
C PHE A 50 5.43 17.38 -18.43
N PHE A 51 6.59 17.50 -17.78
CA PHE A 51 6.81 18.51 -16.74
C PHE A 51 6.84 19.92 -17.31
N ASP A 52 7.43 20.12 -18.50
CA ASP A 52 7.46 21.40 -19.21
C ASP A 52 6.04 21.82 -19.62
N ALA A 53 5.27 20.90 -20.23
CA ALA A 53 3.89 21.15 -20.61
C ALA A 53 2.99 21.52 -19.40
N GLY A 54 3.23 20.90 -18.24
CA GLY A 54 2.55 21.28 -16.99
C GLY A 54 2.83 22.73 -16.58
N VAL A 55 4.07 23.20 -16.76
CA VAL A 55 4.44 24.60 -16.50
C VAL A 55 3.82 25.55 -17.51
N GLU A 56 3.85 25.20 -18.80
CA GLU A 56 3.20 25.98 -19.87
C GLU A 56 1.69 26.11 -19.63
N ALA A 57 1.07 25.09 -19.04
CA ALA A 57 -0.33 25.11 -18.62
C ALA A 57 -0.60 25.89 -17.32
N GLY A 58 0.42 26.48 -16.69
CA GLY A 58 0.30 27.33 -15.51
C GLY A 58 0.55 26.63 -14.16
N TYR A 59 0.90 25.35 -14.16
CA TYR A 59 1.22 24.62 -12.92
C TYR A 59 2.68 24.75 -12.52
N HIS A 60 2.99 24.45 -11.26
CA HIS A 60 4.36 24.43 -10.79
C HIS A 60 5.06 23.10 -11.05
N LYS A 61 6.39 23.15 -11.23
CA LYS A 61 7.25 21.99 -11.00
C LYS A 61 7.47 21.80 -9.50
N THR A 62 7.52 20.54 -9.07
CA THR A 62 7.90 20.17 -7.71
C THR A 62 9.06 19.18 -7.74
N PRO A 63 10.13 19.38 -6.95
CA PRO A 63 11.18 18.38 -6.81
C PRO A 63 10.72 17.19 -5.96
N ASP A 64 9.66 17.34 -5.15
CA ASP A 64 9.15 16.34 -4.22
C ASP A 64 7.64 16.52 -3.95
N VAL A 65 6.82 15.62 -4.47
CA VAL A 65 5.36 15.60 -4.23
C VAL A 65 4.98 15.22 -2.79
N ASN A 66 5.89 14.61 -2.03
CA ASN A 66 5.70 14.28 -0.62
C ASN A 66 6.43 15.26 0.31
N GLY A 67 6.97 16.35 -0.25
CA GLY A 67 7.67 17.40 0.48
C GLY A 67 6.74 18.54 0.90
N PHE A 68 7.28 19.75 0.96
CA PHE A 68 6.54 20.95 1.38
C PHE A 68 5.25 21.20 0.57
N ARG A 69 5.27 20.94 -0.74
CA ARG A 69 4.14 21.18 -1.64
C ARG A 69 3.86 19.94 -2.50
N GLN A 70 2.68 19.37 -2.28
CA GLN A 70 2.20 18.21 -3.03
C GLN A 70 1.78 18.56 -4.45
N GLU A 71 1.13 19.73 -4.64
CA GLU A 71 0.70 20.18 -5.96
C GLU A 71 1.89 20.50 -6.88
N GLY A 72 1.88 19.91 -8.06
CA GLY A 72 2.81 20.20 -9.14
C GLY A 72 3.24 18.96 -9.91
N PHE A 73 4.10 19.19 -10.90
CA PHE A 73 4.65 18.16 -11.78
C PHE A 73 6.08 17.84 -11.39
N GLY A 74 6.38 16.56 -11.17
CA GLY A 74 7.70 16.14 -10.72
C GLY A 74 7.88 14.63 -10.67
N PRO A 75 9.12 14.17 -10.43
CA PRO A 75 9.42 12.76 -10.27
C PRO A 75 8.82 12.20 -8.96
N PHE A 76 8.27 10.99 -9.05
CA PHE A 76 7.68 10.28 -7.92
C PHE A 76 8.69 9.33 -7.26
N ASP A 77 8.49 9.13 -5.96
CA ASP A 77 9.21 8.11 -5.20
C ASP A 77 8.63 6.72 -5.50
N SER A 78 9.53 5.75 -5.62
CA SER A 78 9.19 4.34 -5.83
C SER A 78 9.66 3.49 -4.66
N GLN A 79 8.85 2.51 -4.28
CA GLN A 79 9.19 1.48 -3.28
C GLN A 79 10.00 0.35 -3.92
N VAL A 80 11.15 0.69 -4.49
CA VAL A 80 12.09 -0.27 -5.11
C VAL A 80 13.47 -0.12 -4.49
N HIS A 81 14.00 -1.23 -3.95
CA HIS A 81 15.34 -1.28 -3.38
C HIS A 81 16.11 -2.47 -3.93
N ARG A 82 17.27 -2.18 -4.53
CA ARG A 82 18.13 -3.17 -5.22
C ARG A 82 17.32 -3.97 -6.25
N GLY A 83 16.65 -3.25 -7.15
CA GLY A 83 15.78 -3.80 -8.21
C GLY A 83 14.53 -4.54 -7.74
N ARG A 84 14.31 -4.70 -6.44
CA ARG A 84 13.18 -5.47 -5.89
C ARG A 84 12.17 -4.56 -5.23
N ARG A 85 10.88 -4.86 -5.41
CA ARG A 85 9.80 -4.22 -4.65
C ARG A 85 10.09 -4.30 -3.15
N MET A 86 9.87 -3.19 -2.46
CA MET A 86 9.94 -3.09 -1.01
C MET A 86 8.51 -3.06 -0.46
N SER A 87 7.94 -4.23 -0.19
CA SER A 87 6.62 -4.34 0.43
C SER A 87 6.68 -4.13 1.95
N ALA A 88 5.52 -3.83 2.56
CA ALA A 88 5.37 -3.82 4.02
C ALA A 88 5.84 -5.14 4.67
N SER A 89 5.51 -6.30 4.06
CA SER A 89 5.98 -7.59 4.56
C SER A 89 7.50 -7.72 4.58
N ARG A 90 8.18 -7.23 3.54
CA ARG A 90 9.64 -7.30 3.44
C ARG A 90 10.33 -6.32 4.40
N ALA A 91 9.72 -5.15 4.61
CA ALA A 91 10.25 -4.09 5.45
C ALA A 91 10.00 -4.35 6.95
N TYR A 92 8.82 -4.81 7.34
CA TYR A 92 8.41 -4.98 8.74
C TYR A 92 8.32 -6.44 9.18
N LEU A 93 7.70 -7.31 8.38
CA LEU A 93 7.39 -8.67 8.81
C LEU A 93 8.63 -9.58 8.78
N HIS A 94 9.32 -9.67 7.64
CA HIS A 94 10.46 -10.58 7.49
C HIS A 94 11.57 -10.37 8.54
N PRO A 95 11.95 -9.14 8.91
CA PRO A 95 12.90 -8.93 10.00
C PRO A 95 12.37 -9.38 11.36
N ALA A 96 11.06 -9.20 11.61
CA ALA A 96 10.42 -9.55 12.87
C ALA A 96 10.15 -11.05 13.04
N MET A 97 10.06 -11.82 11.95
CA MET A 97 9.82 -13.27 11.97
C MET A 97 10.85 -14.10 12.73
N LYS A 98 12.01 -13.52 13.08
CA LYS A 98 13.02 -14.18 13.92
C LYS A 98 12.65 -14.20 15.42
N ARG A 99 11.65 -13.42 15.83
CA ARG A 99 11.25 -13.29 17.23
C ARG A 99 10.43 -14.52 17.65
N LYS A 100 10.76 -15.10 18.80
CA LYS A 100 10.08 -16.31 19.32
C LYS A 100 8.61 -16.10 19.67
N ASN A 101 8.19 -14.85 19.87
CA ASN A 101 6.83 -14.47 20.23
C ASN A 101 5.97 -14.06 19.02
N LEU A 102 6.41 -14.33 17.79
CA LEU A 102 5.64 -14.05 16.57
C LEU A 102 5.43 -15.32 15.76
N THR A 103 4.16 -15.70 15.59
CA THR A 103 3.74 -16.77 14.68
C THR A 103 3.09 -16.14 13.45
N VAL A 104 3.48 -16.58 12.25
CA VAL A 104 2.91 -16.08 10.99
C VAL A 104 2.22 -17.22 10.27
N GLU A 105 0.90 -17.16 10.23
CA GLU A 105 0.07 -18.11 9.50
C GLU A 105 -0.30 -17.52 8.14
N THR A 106 0.11 -18.19 7.06
CA THR A 106 -0.24 -17.81 5.69
C THR A 106 -1.30 -18.73 5.12
N ARG A 107 -2.02 -18.26 4.09
CA ARG A 107 -3.14 -19.00 3.47
C ARG A 107 -4.22 -19.41 4.49
N ALA A 108 -4.39 -18.59 5.52
CA ALA A 108 -5.37 -18.74 6.58
C ALA A 108 -6.41 -17.64 6.39
N PHE A 109 -7.62 -18.00 5.97
CA PHE A 109 -8.72 -17.05 5.71
C PHE A 109 -9.64 -16.99 6.93
N VAL A 110 -9.69 -15.87 7.64
CA VAL A 110 -10.57 -15.72 8.81
C VAL A 110 -12.02 -15.65 8.35
N THR A 111 -12.86 -16.50 8.94
CA THR A 111 -14.29 -16.61 8.58
C THR A 111 -15.21 -16.10 9.68
N GLU A 112 -14.76 -16.11 10.93
CA GLU A 112 -15.59 -15.75 12.08
C GLU A 112 -14.73 -15.19 13.21
N ILE A 113 -15.29 -14.23 13.95
CA ILE A 113 -14.72 -13.70 15.19
C ILE A 113 -15.55 -14.22 16.37
N HIS A 114 -14.88 -14.70 17.40
CA HIS A 114 -15.53 -15.20 18.62
C HIS A 114 -15.63 -14.10 19.67
N TYR A 115 -16.67 -14.15 20.51
CA TYR A 115 -16.95 -13.10 21.49
C TYR A 115 -17.45 -13.66 22.82
N GLU A 116 -17.12 -12.94 23.89
CA GLU A 116 -17.74 -13.01 25.21
C GLU A 116 -18.34 -11.63 25.54
N GLY A 117 -19.67 -11.54 25.53
CA GLY A 117 -20.36 -10.25 25.60
C GLY A 117 -19.94 -9.33 24.45
N ARG A 118 -19.21 -8.25 24.75
CA ARG A 118 -18.68 -7.29 23.76
C ARG A 118 -17.18 -7.43 23.50
N ARG A 119 -16.50 -8.40 24.13
CA ARG A 119 -15.06 -8.62 23.98
C ARG A 119 -14.80 -9.69 22.92
N ALA A 120 -13.97 -9.41 21.93
CA ALA A 120 -13.48 -10.42 21.00
C ALA A 120 -12.49 -11.35 21.72
N THR A 121 -12.65 -12.66 21.57
CA THR A 121 -11.91 -13.68 22.33
C THR A 121 -11.12 -14.65 21.46
N GLY A 122 -11.29 -14.56 20.13
CA GLY A 122 -10.63 -15.48 19.21
C GLY A 122 -11.16 -15.32 17.80
N VAL A 123 -10.64 -16.14 16.90
CA VAL A 123 -11.11 -16.24 15.51
C VAL A 123 -11.11 -17.69 15.05
N THR A 124 -12.03 -17.98 14.12
CA THR A 124 -11.95 -19.18 13.30
C THR A 124 -11.45 -18.81 11.90
N TYR A 125 -10.49 -19.58 11.39
CA TYR A 125 -9.97 -19.43 10.04
C TYR A 125 -9.91 -20.75 9.28
N LYS A 126 -10.02 -20.67 7.96
CA LYS A 126 -9.87 -21.80 7.04
C LYS A 126 -8.46 -21.82 6.46
N LYS A 127 -7.78 -22.97 6.57
CA LYS A 127 -6.46 -23.22 5.96
C LYS A 127 -6.44 -24.61 5.36
N ASN A 128 -6.03 -24.73 4.10
CA ASN A 128 -5.99 -26.00 3.37
C ASN A 128 -7.31 -26.81 3.46
N GLY A 129 -8.45 -26.12 3.39
CA GLY A 129 -9.77 -26.75 3.47
C GLY A 129 -10.28 -27.05 4.88
N LYS A 130 -9.43 -26.95 5.92
CA LYS A 130 -9.78 -27.25 7.31
C LYS A 130 -10.03 -25.97 8.11
N LEU A 131 -10.95 -26.05 9.07
CA LEU A 131 -11.19 -24.98 10.03
C LEU A 131 -10.23 -25.13 11.22
N HIS A 132 -9.75 -23.99 11.69
CA HIS A 132 -8.88 -23.85 12.84
C HIS A 132 -9.42 -22.73 13.72
N THR A 133 -9.42 -22.94 15.02
CA THR A 133 -9.83 -21.94 16.02
C THR A 133 -8.61 -21.54 16.84
N ILE A 134 -8.46 -20.24 17.08
CA ILE A 134 -7.45 -19.69 17.98
C ILE A 134 -8.10 -18.71 18.94
N ASP A 135 -7.69 -18.78 20.21
CA ASP A 135 -8.07 -17.81 21.22
C ASP A 135 -7.09 -16.63 21.21
N ALA A 136 -7.60 -15.45 21.51
CA ALA A 136 -6.85 -14.20 21.53
C ALA A 136 -7.30 -13.32 22.69
N ASN A 137 -6.33 -12.73 23.38
CA ASN A 137 -6.61 -11.73 24.42
C ASN A 137 -7.06 -10.40 23.81
N GLU A 138 -6.50 -10.07 22.64
CA GLU A 138 -6.86 -8.93 21.80
C GLU A 138 -6.85 -9.37 20.33
N SER A 139 -7.90 -9.01 19.59
CA SER A 139 -8.03 -9.35 18.18
C SER A 139 -8.08 -8.08 17.34
N PHE A 140 -7.21 -7.99 16.36
CA PHE A 140 -7.22 -6.94 15.35
C PHE A 140 -7.57 -7.55 14.00
N VAL A 141 -8.52 -6.94 13.30
CA VAL A 141 -8.95 -7.40 11.97
C VAL A 141 -8.53 -6.35 10.96
N TRP A 142 -7.59 -6.72 10.09
CA TRP A 142 -7.16 -5.87 8.98
C TRP A 142 -7.11 -6.71 7.70
N TRP A 143 -8.18 -6.63 6.91
CA TRP A 143 -8.42 -7.44 5.71
C TRP A 143 -8.70 -6.58 4.47
N GLY A 144 -8.36 -5.29 4.54
CA GLY A 144 -8.71 -4.32 3.50
C GLY A 144 -10.24 -4.28 3.31
N ILE A 145 -10.68 -4.39 2.05
CA ILE A 145 -12.09 -4.33 1.65
C ILE A 145 -12.98 -5.41 2.27
N HIS A 146 -12.43 -6.53 2.74
CA HIS A 146 -13.20 -7.60 3.39
C HIS A 146 -13.42 -7.38 4.89
N THR A 147 -12.76 -6.38 5.50
CA THR A 147 -12.94 -6.05 6.93
C THR A 147 -14.41 -5.78 7.29
N PRO A 148 -15.16 -4.89 6.60
CA PRO A 148 -16.57 -4.66 6.91
C PRO A 148 -17.42 -5.92 6.70
N GLN A 149 -17.13 -6.73 5.69
CA GLN A 149 -17.83 -8.00 5.47
C GLN A 149 -17.64 -8.96 6.65
N LEU A 150 -16.41 -9.13 7.14
CA LEU A 150 -16.13 -10.00 8.29
C LEU A 150 -16.82 -9.49 9.56
N LEU A 151 -16.85 -8.16 9.78
CA LEU A 151 -17.59 -7.56 10.88
C LEU A 151 -19.09 -7.84 10.77
N GLN A 152 -19.69 -7.66 9.59
CA GLN A 152 -21.10 -7.94 9.34
C GLN A 152 -21.43 -9.44 9.54
N LEU A 153 -20.60 -10.35 9.00
CA LEU A 153 -20.74 -11.80 9.24
C LEU A 153 -20.61 -12.17 10.73
N SER A 154 -19.89 -11.36 11.49
CA SER A 154 -19.74 -11.49 12.94
C SER A 154 -20.86 -10.81 13.74
N GLY A 155 -21.90 -10.27 13.08
CA GLY A 155 -23.03 -9.61 13.73
C GLY A 155 -22.79 -8.14 14.10
N ILE A 156 -21.78 -7.48 13.54
CA ILE A 156 -21.47 -6.05 13.77
C ILE A 156 -21.79 -5.28 12.49
N GLY A 157 -22.85 -4.46 12.51
CA GLY A 157 -23.32 -3.71 11.34
C GLY A 157 -24.70 -3.12 11.54
N ASP A 158 -25.34 -2.66 10.46
CA ASP A 158 -26.74 -2.28 10.49
C ASP A 158 -27.61 -3.50 10.87
N SER A 159 -28.43 -3.36 11.91
CA SER A 159 -29.14 -4.51 12.48
C SER A 159 -30.29 -5.00 11.60
N GLU A 160 -30.94 -4.12 10.85
CA GLU A 160 -32.01 -4.51 9.93
C GLU A 160 -31.42 -5.21 8.71
N PHE A 161 -30.33 -4.67 8.16
CA PHE A 161 -29.57 -5.30 7.09
C PHE A 161 -29.08 -6.70 7.50
N LEU A 162 -28.47 -6.83 8.67
CA LEU A 162 -27.99 -8.13 9.18
C LEU A 162 -29.12 -9.15 9.33
N LYS A 163 -30.25 -8.76 9.94
CA LYS A 163 -31.44 -9.63 10.05
C LYS A 163 -31.97 -10.04 8.68
N SER A 164 -31.98 -9.14 7.70
CA SER A 164 -32.39 -9.46 6.32
C SER A 164 -31.52 -10.53 5.65
N LYS A 165 -30.30 -10.75 6.16
CA LYS A 165 -29.36 -11.79 5.71
C LYS A 165 -29.33 -13.02 6.61
N GLY A 166 -30.22 -13.12 7.60
CA GLY A 166 -30.26 -14.23 8.55
C GLY A 166 -29.11 -14.23 9.56
N ILE A 167 -28.47 -13.07 9.77
CA ILE A 167 -27.38 -12.90 10.73
C ILE A 167 -27.95 -12.25 11.99
N GLU A 168 -27.67 -12.85 13.16
CA GLU A 168 -28.08 -12.29 14.44
C GLU A 168 -27.24 -11.03 14.76
N PRO A 169 -27.86 -9.83 14.86
CA PRO A 169 -27.11 -8.62 15.16
C PRO A 169 -26.66 -8.59 16.62
N ARG A 170 -25.36 -8.41 16.83
CA ARG A 170 -24.73 -8.25 18.16
C ARG A 170 -24.51 -6.79 18.52
N VAL A 171 -24.09 -5.98 17.54
CA VAL A 171 -23.81 -4.56 17.72
C VAL A 171 -24.40 -3.80 16.54
N HIS A 172 -25.34 -2.90 16.83
CA HIS A 172 -25.85 -1.97 15.84
C HIS A 172 -24.79 -0.89 15.53
N LEU A 173 -24.16 -1.00 14.36
CA LEU A 173 -23.16 -0.06 13.87
C LEU A 173 -23.34 0.16 12.37
N PRO A 174 -24.30 1.01 11.96
CA PRO A 174 -24.75 1.09 10.57
C PRO A 174 -23.68 1.60 9.59
N GLY A 175 -22.62 2.26 10.08
CA GLY A 175 -21.50 2.68 9.23
C GLY A 175 -20.59 1.55 8.73
N VAL A 176 -20.75 0.31 9.22
CA VAL A 176 -19.93 -0.83 8.76
C VAL A 176 -20.36 -1.22 7.35
N GLY A 177 -19.45 -1.01 6.39
CA GLY A 177 -19.68 -1.29 4.96
C GLY A 177 -20.00 -0.04 4.15
N GLU A 178 -20.25 1.09 4.82
CA GLU A 178 -20.51 2.39 4.22
C GLU A 178 -19.22 3.21 4.04
N ASN A 179 -19.36 4.41 3.46
CA ASN A 179 -18.26 5.36 3.22
C ASN A 179 -17.09 4.73 2.44
N PHE A 180 -17.42 3.92 1.43
CA PHE A 180 -16.43 3.41 0.50
C PHE A 180 -15.92 4.54 -0.39
N GLU A 181 -14.61 4.77 -0.37
CA GLU A 181 -13.92 5.77 -1.17
C GLU A 181 -12.86 5.08 -2.03
N ASP A 182 -12.82 5.46 -3.31
CA ASP A 182 -11.82 4.99 -4.27
C ASP A 182 -11.50 6.12 -5.26
N HIS A 183 -10.39 5.99 -5.99
CA HIS A 183 -10.01 6.93 -7.04
C HIS A 183 -10.41 6.37 -8.41
N LEU A 184 -11.35 7.05 -9.07
CA LEU A 184 -11.72 6.71 -10.44
C LEU A 184 -10.54 7.04 -11.38
N GLU A 185 -10.10 6.05 -12.15
CA GLU A 185 -8.99 6.19 -13.09
C GLU A 185 -9.46 5.94 -14.53
N VAL A 186 -9.00 6.79 -15.46
CA VAL A 186 -9.18 6.61 -16.90
C VAL A 186 -7.81 6.72 -17.58
N TYR A 187 -7.49 5.75 -18.43
CA TYR A 187 -6.24 5.75 -19.19
C TYR A 187 -6.38 6.49 -20.51
N ILE A 188 -5.59 7.55 -20.69
CA ILE A 188 -5.43 8.24 -21.97
C ILE A 188 -4.07 7.84 -22.55
N GLN A 189 -4.08 7.21 -23.72
CA GLN A 189 -2.87 6.69 -24.35
C GLN A 189 -2.66 7.30 -25.73
N HIS A 190 -1.43 7.71 -26.01
CA HIS A 190 -1.03 8.27 -27.30
C HIS A 190 0.20 7.54 -27.83
N LYS A 191 0.26 7.38 -29.16
CA LYS A 191 1.45 6.85 -29.84
C LYS A 191 2.56 7.89 -29.81
N CYS A 192 3.75 7.49 -29.36
CA CYS A 192 4.94 8.32 -29.45
C CYS A 192 5.43 8.39 -30.91
N LYS A 193 5.86 9.58 -31.36
CA LYS A 193 6.48 9.76 -32.67
C LYS A 193 7.86 9.10 -32.74
N GLU A 194 8.59 9.15 -31.63
CA GLU A 194 9.91 8.57 -31.45
C GLU A 194 9.85 7.26 -30.64
N PRO A 195 10.83 6.36 -30.77
CA PRO A 195 10.87 5.08 -30.05
C PRO A 195 11.34 5.26 -28.58
N VAL A 196 10.78 6.23 -27.87
CA VAL A 196 11.15 6.60 -26.49
C VAL A 196 10.17 6.06 -25.44
N SER A 197 9.11 5.38 -25.86
CA SER A 197 8.12 4.79 -24.93
C SER A 197 8.61 3.46 -24.34
N LEU A 198 8.03 3.08 -23.20
CA LEU A 198 8.27 1.78 -22.56
C LEU A 198 7.43 0.64 -23.16
N GLN A 199 6.53 0.94 -24.11
CA GLN A 199 5.64 -0.05 -24.75
C GLN A 199 6.37 -1.29 -25.27
N PRO A 200 7.56 -1.18 -25.91
CA PRO A 200 8.26 -2.36 -26.40
C PRO A 200 8.65 -3.36 -25.31
N SER A 201 8.81 -2.93 -24.06
CA SER A 201 9.14 -3.81 -22.92
C SER A 201 8.00 -4.77 -22.54
N LEU A 202 6.79 -4.53 -23.06
CA LEU A 202 5.63 -5.42 -22.89
C LEU A 202 5.62 -6.59 -23.88
N ASP A 203 6.51 -6.60 -24.89
CA ASP A 203 6.67 -7.73 -25.79
C ASP A 203 7.16 -8.95 -25.01
N ILE A 204 6.39 -10.04 -25.05
CA ILE A 204 6.68 -11.30 -24.36
C ILE A 204 8.05 -11.86 -24.76
N LYS A 205 8.52 -11.59 -25.99
CA LYS A 205 9.85 -12.02 -26.46
C LYS A 205 10.99 -11.30 -25.75
N ARG A 206 10.74 -10.11 -25.20
CA ARG A 206 11.74 -9.33 -24.44
C ARG A 206 11.76 -9.68 -22.96
N MET A 207 10.67 -10.25 -22.43
CA MET A 207 10.57 -10.58 -21.00
C MET A 207 11.71 -11.47 -20.48
N PRO A 208 12.18 -12.52 -21.19
CA PRO A 208 13.32 -13.32 -20.72
C PRO A 208 14.59 -12.49 -20.57
N PHE A 209 14.88 -11.59 -21.51
CA PHE A 209 16.06 -10.73 -21.48
C PHE A 209 15.97 -9.68 -20.37
N ILE A 210 14.80 -9.08 -20.17
CA ILE A 210 14.54 -8.17 -19.05
C ILE A 210 14.71 -8.91 -17.71
N GLY A 211 14.22 -10.15 -17.62
CA GLY A 211 14.40 -11.02 -16.46
C GLY A 211 15.88 -11.34 -16.19
N LEU A 212 16.65 -11.71 -17.22
CA LEU A 212 18.09 -11.95 -17.11
C LEU A 212 18.83 -10.69 -16.68
N GLN A 213 18.56 -9.55 -17.34
CA GLN A 213 19.11 -8.26 -16.95
C GLN A 213 18.83 -8.00 -15.48
N TRP A 214 17.58 -8.12 -15.04
CA TRP A 214 17.21 -7.93 -13.64
C TRP A 214 17.95 -8.86 -12.68
N ILE A 215 18.12 -10.15 -12.99
CA ILE A 215 18.86 -11.12 -12.16
C ILE A 215 20.33 -10.70 -12.02
N PHE A 216 20.99 -10.31 -13.12
CA PHE A 216 22.42 -10.02 -13.13
C PHE A 216 22.76 -8.56 -12.80
N THR A 217 21.80 -7.65 -12.89
CA THR A 217 21.97 -6.21 -12.60
C THR A 217 21.21 -5.75 -11.37
N THR A 218 20.57 -6.63 -10.58
CA THR A 218 19.90 -6.25 -9.32
C THR A 218 20.86 -5.60 -8.30
N TYR A 219 22.18 -5.72 -8.52
CA TYR A 219 23.24 -5.00 -7.80
C TYR A 219 23.82 -3.77 -8.56
N ARG A 220 23.54 -3.62 -9.85
CA ARG A 220 23.92 -2.48 -10.71
C ARG A 220 22.67 -1.80 -11.24
N CYS A 221 22.17 -0.86 -10.45
CA CYS A 221 20.99 -0.08 -10.80
C CYS A 221 21.30 0.86 -11.97
N SER A 222 20.82 0.55 -13.17
CA SER A 222 20.80 1.48 -14.29
C SER A 222 19.53 1.26 -15.12
N SER A 223 18.67 2.27 -15.04
CA SER A 223 17.72 2.74 -16.05
C SER A 223 16.95 1.68 -16.85
N ILE A 224 15.73 1.41 -16.41
CA ILE A 224 14.59 1.17 -17.30
C ILE A 224 13.68 2.38 -17.15
#